data_AF-A0A938NC08-F1
#
_entry.id   AF-A0A938NC08-F1
#
_cell.length_a   1.000
_cell.length_b   1.000
_cell.length_c   1.000
_cell.angle_alpha   90.00
_cell.angle_beta   90.00
_cell.angle_gamma   90.00
#
_symmetry.space_group_name_H-M   'P 1'
#
loop_
_entity.id
_entity.type
_entity.pdbx_description
1 polymer ?
#
loop_
_entity_poly.entity_id
_entity_poly.type
_entity_poly.pdbx_seq_one_letter_code
_entity_poly.pdbx_strand_id
1 'polypeptide(L)'
;YSRCWIYRPGNTPDHHGPLGPSEAIARSCNMYFYTLADRLGPRKLMAGYTSWGFGRTLGVGLDYQRLSESGGVQRVGESAGSIRQRDLMELETSKDRQTTIALGIGQGDMRVTPLQVANAYATLARDGVSIRPSVLRGGAGSRVDLGVPDAMMAAIREGLRLSVDAEFGTLHHVGPKDQRAPVFDMPGIRVWGKSGTSETSPLVITLPDGTKEVVTSKDHAWAAGFAGARADGRPRVAFCAFVDHGGGGGKTAGPIAAALVRACADEGYLGDALRSRSLVQFPDATTRDQSLATTGDAR
;
A
#
# COMPACT_ATOMS: atom_id res chain seq x y z
N TYR A 1 9.79 25.82 -11.47
CA TYR A 1 9.70 25.69 -10.00
C TYR A 1 8.79 24.53 -9.65
N SER A 2 9.34 23.40 -9.20
CA SER A 2 8.55 22.24 -8.77
C SER A 2 7.72 22.60 -7.53
N ARG A 3 6.46 22.18 -7.47
CA ARG A 3 5.50 22.53 -6.40
C ARG A 3 5.10 21.28 -5.63
N CYS A 4 4.77 21.44 -4.34
CA CYS A 4 4.12 20.39 -3.56
C CYS A 4 2.68 20.18 -4.10
N TRP A 5 2.30 18.96 -4.48
CA TRP A 5 1.01 18.69 -5.13
C TRP A 5 -0.19 18.55 -4.18
N ILE A 6 0.03 18.50 -2.86
CA ILE A 6 -1.04 18.19 -1.89
C ILE A 6 -1.77 19.44 -1.36
N TYR A 7 -1.33 20.65 -1.70
CA TYR A 7 -1.91 21.89 -1.14
C TYR A 7 -2.29 22.91 -2.22
N ARG A 8 -3.60 23.26 -2.34
CA ARG A 8 -4.23 24.51 -2.88
C ARG A 8 -5.73 24.59 -2.49
N PRO A 9 -6.41 25.75 -2.35
CA PRO A 9 -6.11 27.12 -2.86
C PRO A 9 -6.20 28.29 -1.83
N GLY A 10 -5.54 29.44 -2.09
CA GLY A 10 -5.77 30.69 -1.33
C GLY A 10 -4.77 31.85 -1.47
N ASN A 11 -3.49 31.68 -1.23
CA ASN A 11 -2.50 32.77 -1.28
C ASN A 11 -1.10 32.18 -1.26
N THR A 12 -0.18 32.82 -2.00
CA THR A 12 1.30 32.64 -2.01
C THR A 12 1.86 31.24 -2.33
N PRO A 13 2.99 31.14 -3.08
CA PRO A 13 3.68 29.87 -3.29
C PRO A 13 4.43 29.48 -2.00
N ASP A 14 3.69 29.08 -0.97
CA ASP A 14 4.29 28.71 0.30
C ASP A 14 4.83 27.28 0.25
N HIS A 15 6.14 27.19 0.33
CA HIS A 15 6.90 25.97 0.51
C HIS A 15 6.69 25.47 1.95
N HIS A 16 6.75 24.16 2.21
CA HIS A 16 6.68 23.62 3.58
C HIS A 16 7.83 24.07 4.51
N GLY A 17 8.71 24.97 4.06
CA GLY A 17 9.96 25.30 4.72
C GLY A 17 10.94 24.12 4.73
N PRO A 18 12.04 24.21 5.48
CA PRO A 18 12.90 23.07 5.75
C PRO A 18 12.11 22.00 6.53
N LEU A 19 12.07 20.78 6.00
CA LEU A 19 11.44 19.64 6.65
C LEU A 19 12.50 18.58 6.98
N GLY A 20 12.34 17.94 8.13
CA GLY A 20 12.98 16.67 8.43
C GLY A 20 12.30 15.51 7.69
N PRO A 21 12.90 14.30 7.73
CA PRO A 21 12.34 13.12 7.08
C PRO A 21 10.94 12.75 7.59
N SER A 22 10.71 12.85 8.90
CA SER A 22 9.42 12.48 9.51
C SER A 22 8.30 13.42 9.06
N GLU A 23 8.51 14.74 9.09
CA GLU A 23 7.52 15.70 8.61
C GLU A 23 7.31 15.59 7.10
N ALA A 24 8.38 15.33 6.33
CA ALA A 24 8.28 15.12 4.89
C ALA A 24 7.40 13.91 4.55
N ILE A 25 7.53 12.80 5.29
CA ILE A 25 6.65 11.63 5.16
C ILE A 25 5.22 12.01 5.57
N ALA A 26 5.04 12.63 6.74
CA ALA A 26 3.71 12.94 7.29
C ALA A 26 2.88 13.87 6.40
N ARG A 27 3.53 14.89 5.81
CA ARG A 27 2.94 15.88 4.91
C ARG A 27 3.03 15.47 3.44
N SER A 28 3.71 14.36 3.14
CA SER A 28 3.91 13.85 1.78
C SER A 28 4.54 14.89 0.84
N CYS A 29 5.66 15.48 1.28
CA CYS A 29 6.28 16.61 0.60
C CYS A 29 7.04 16.19 -0.67
N ASN A 30 6.46 16.43 -1.85
CA ASN A 30 7.12 16.12 -3.13
C ASN A 30 8.49 16.76 -3.26
N MET A 31 8.69 18.00 -2.82
CA MET A 31 9.99 18.68 -2.94
C MET A 31 11.11 17.98 -2.17
N TYR A 32 10.81 17.47 -0.98
CA TYR A 32 11.76 16.69 -0.19
C TYR A 32 12.14 15.41 -0.95
N PHE A 33 11.15 14.66 -1.44
CA PHE A 33 11.39 13.40 -2.14
C PHE A 33 11.99 13.56 -3.54
N TYR A 34 11.68 14.65 -4.25
CA TYR A 34 12.38 15.05 -5.48
C TYR A 34 13.86 15.31 -5.20
N THR A 35 14.17 16.09 -4.17
CA THR A 35 15.56 16.40 -3.79
C THR A 35 16.31 15.14 -3.37
N LEU A 36 15.65 14.26 -2.61
CA LEU A 36 16.23 12.98 -2.22
C LEU A 36 16.51 12.08 -3.42
N ALA A 37 15.54 11.94 -4.33
CA ALA A 37 15.67 11.14 -5.53
C ALA A 37 16.77 11.65 -6.47
N ASP A 38 16.84 12.96 -6.67
CA ASP A 38 17.88 13.63 -7.46
C ASP A 38 19.29 13.35 -6.88
N ARG A 39 19.44 13.39 -5.55
CA ARG A 39 20.70 13.09 -4.86
C ARG A 39 21.09 11.61 -4.90
N LEU A 40 20.11 10.70 -4.84
CA LEU A 40 20.36 9.26 -4.88
C LEU A 40 20.73 8.81 -6.29
N GLY A 41 20.11 9.41 -7.31
CA GLY A 41 20.19 8.98 -8.69
C GLY A 41 19.40 7.69 -8.97
N PRO A 42 19.18 7.36 -10.26
CA PRO A 42 18.29 6.28 -10.68
C PRO A 42 18.75 4.90 -10.18
N ARG A 43 20.07 4.63 -10.21
CA ARG A 43 20.63 3.35 -9.76
C ARG A 43 20.30 3.01 -8.31
N LYS A 44 20.53 3.94 -7.39
CA LYS A 44 20.28 3.71 -5.95
C LYS A 44 18.79 3.62 -5.66
N LEU A 45 17.96 4.44 -6.33
CA LEU A 45 16.50 4.36 -6.20
C LEU A 45 15.98 2.99 -6.64
N MET A 46 16.38 2.52 -7.81
CA MET A 46 15.92 1.23 -8.33
C MET A 46 16.42 0.06 -7.50
N ALA A 47 17.70 0.06 -7.10
CA ALA A 47 18.23 -0.94 -6.17
C ALA A 47 17.44 -0.94 -4.85
N GLY A 48 17.10 0.25 -4.35
CA GLY A 48 16.17 0.45 -3.24
C GLY A 48 14.86 -0.27 -3.50
N TYR A 49 14.06 0.14 -4.47
CA TYR A 49 12.76 -0.48 -4.72
C TYR A 49 12.81 -2.00 -4.90
N THR A 50 13.80 -2.51 -5.65
CA THR A 50 13.97 -3.96 -5.84
C THR A 50 14.32 -4.66 -4.52
N SER A 51 15.17 -4.09 -3.66
CA SER A 51 15.48 -4.70 -2.34
C SER A 51 14.23 -4.83 -1.46
N TRP A 52 13.28 -3.90 -1.58
CA TRP A 52 11.99 -3.92 -0.87
C TRP A 52 10.94 -4.85 -1.51
N GLY A 53 11.28 -5.56 -2.59
CA GLY A 53 10.42 -6.58 -3.20
C GLY A 53 9.53 -6.10 -4.33
N PHE A 54 9.67 -4.84 -4.76
CA PHE A 54 8.96 -4.33 -5.92
C PHE A 54 9.61 -4.79 -7.24
N GLY A 55 8.82 -4.85 -8.31
CA GLY A 55 9.29 -5.21 -9.65
C GLY A 55 9.56 -6.71 -9.85
N ARG A 56 9.19 -7.54 -8.88
CA ARG A 56 9.23 -9.01 -8.96
C ARG A 56 8.03 -9.61 -8.24
N THR A 57 7.64 -10.84 -8.58
CA THR A 57 6.68 -11.59 -7.76
C THR A 57 7.29 -11.87 -6.38
N LEU A 58 6.47 -11.81 -5.34
CA LEU A 58 6.83 -12.18 -3.97
C LEU A 58 6.81 -13.69 -3.79
N GLY A 59 6.10 -14.41 -4.66
CA GLY A 59 5.94 -15.86 -4.63
C GLY A 59 5.00 -16.30 -3.51
N VAL A 60 3.83 -15.67 -3.39
CA VAL A 60 2.92 -15.93 -2.26
C VAL A 60 2.18 -17.26 -2.30
N GLY A 61 2.36 -18.04 -3.36
CA GLY A 61 1.66 -19.31 -3.58
C GLY A 61 0.32 -19.16 -4.30
N LEU A 62 0.09 -18.02 -4.98
CA LEU A 62 -1.06 -17.81 -5.86
C LEU A 62 -0.78 -18.20 -7.32
N ASP A 63 0.45 -18.58 -7.64
CA ASP A 63 0.86 -18.93 -8.99
C ASP A 63 0.33 -20.32 -9.38
N TYR A 64 -0.32 -20.40 -10.53
CA TYR A 64 -0.75 -21.64 -11.17
C TYR A 64 -0.34 -21.67 -12.64
N GLN A 65 -0.31 -22.88 -13.21
CA GLN A 65 -0.01 -23.08 -14.62
C GLN A 65 -1.32 -23.11 -15.41
N ARG A 66 -1.36 -22.34 -16.51
CA ARG A 66 -2.47 -22.36 -17.47
C ARG A 66 -1.89 -22.64 -18.87
N LEU A 67 -2.63 -23.39 -19.67
CA LEU A 67 -2.33 -23.52 -21.10
C LEU A 67 -2.73 -22.21 -21.82
N SER A 68 -1.75 -21.60 -22.49
CA SER A 68 -1.94 -20.48 -23.40
C SER A 68 -2.77 -20.92 -24.61
N GLU A 69 -3.48 -19.97 -25.23
CA GLU A 69 -4.20 -20.17 -26.49
C GLU A 69 -3.26 -20.64 -27.62
N SER A 70 -1.97 -20.34 -27.52
CA SER A 70 -0.92 -20.80 -28.44
C SER A 70 -0.28 -22.15 -28.08
N GLY A 71 -0.80 -22.88 -27.08
CA GLY A 71 -0.33 -24.22 -26.71
C GLY A 71 0.88 -24.26 -25.75
N GLY A 72 1.34 -23.11 -25.23
CA GLY A 72 2.42 -23.03 -24.22
C GLY A 72 1.91 -23.06 -22.78
N VAL A 73 2.77 -23.41 -21.82
CA VAL A 73 2.46 -23.27 -20.38
C VAL A 73 2.81 -21.86 -19.91
N GLN A 74 1.80 -21.12 -19.47
CA GLN A 74 1.95 -19.80 -18.85
C GLN A 74 1.77 -19.91 -17.34
N ARG A 75 2.69 -19.30 -16.57
CA ARG A 75 2.50 -19.09 -15.14
C ARG A 75 1.64 -17.84 -14.94
N VAL A 76 0.50 -18.00 -14.28
CA VAL A 76 -0.50 -16.97 -14.02
C VAL A 76 -0.76 -16.91 -12.52
N GLY A 77 -1.14 -15.76 -11.98
CA GLY A 77 -1.45 -15.62 -10.56
C GLY A 77 -0.91 -14.31 -10.01
N GLU A 78 0.39 -14.25 -9.73
CA GLU A 78 1.01 -13.05 -9.19
C GLU A 78 1.64 -12.16 -10.28
N SER A 79 1.29 -10.88 -10.29
CA SER A 79 1.98 -9.88 -11.12
C SER A 79 3.25 -9.39 -10.45
N ALA A 80 4.34 -9.35 -11.21
CA ALA A 80 5.61 -8.77 -10.76
C ALA A 80 5.56 -7.23 -10.63
N GLY A 81 4.53 -6.59 -11.19
CA GLY A 81 4.57 -5.15 -11.45
C GLY A 81 5.63 -4.80 -12.50
N SER A 82 6.12 -3.56 -12.44
CA SER A 82 7.22 -3.07 -13.28
C SER A 82 7.97 -2.00 -12.51
N ILE A 83 9.28 -2.14 -12.41
CA ILE A 83 10.19 -1.02 -12.13
C ILE A 83 11.14 -1.08 -13.29
N ARG A 84 11.12 -0.05 -14.16
CA ARG A 84 11.80 0.00 -15.45
C ARG A 84 13.27 -0.48 -15.38
N GLN A 85 13.53 -1.79 -15.51
CA GLN A 85 14.88 -2.34 -15.43
C GLN A 85 15.66 -2.21 -16.73
N ARG A 86 14.97 -2.07 -17.87
CA ARG A 86 15.60 -2.25 -19.19
C ARG A 86 16.53 -1.11 -19.60
N ASP A 87 16.41 0.07 -19.03
CA ASP A 87 17.18 1.24 -19.46
C ASP A 87 17.85 2.00 -18.32
N LEU A 88 18.35 1.28 -17.28
CA LEU A 88 19.23 1.89 -16.27
C LEU A 88 20.38 2.67 -16.91
N MET A 89 20.96 2.11 -17.97
CA MET A 89 22.03 2.72 -18.73
C MET A 89 21.55 3.95 -19.52
N GLU A 90 20.32 3.97 -20.02
CA GLU A 90 19.74 5.15 -20.67
C GLU A 90 19.42 6.23 -19.65
N LEU A 91 18.89 5.89 -18.47
CA LEU A 91 18.62 6.85 -17.38
C LEU A 91 19.90 7.49 -16.86
N GLU A 92 20.99 6.73 -16.79
CA GLU A 92 22.31 7.25 -16.40
C GLU A 92 22.96 8.09 -17.51
N THR A 93 22.86 7.67 -18.77
CA THR A 93 23.49 8.37 -19.90
C THR A 93 22.72 9.61 -20.36
N SER A 94 21.38 9.56 -20.34
CA SER A 94 20.50 10.68 -20.69
C SER A 94 20.46 11.80 -19.64
N LYS A 95 20.93 11.53 -18.41
CA LYS A 95 20.70 12.39 -17.25
C LYS A 95 19.24 12.81 -17.14
N ASP A 96 18.29 11.90 -17.44
CA ASP A 96 16.86 12.17 -17.33
C ASP A 96 16.45 12.32 -15.86
N ARG A 97 16.72 13.52 -15.38
CA ARG A 97 16.44 14.00 -14.04
C ARG A 97 14.95 13.97 -13.76
N GLN A 98 14.12 14.24 -14.76
CA GLN A 98 12.67 14.28 -14.61
C GLN A 98 12.11 12.89 -14.31
N THR A 99 12.57 11.86 -15.02
CA THR A 99 12.19 10.48 -14.71
C THR A 99 12.70 10.05 -13.33
N THR A 100 13.93 10.42 -12.96
CA THR A 100 14.49 10.09 -11.64
C THR A 100 13.69 10.72 -10.49
N ILE A 101 13.34 12.01 -10.58
CA ILE A 101 12.54 12.67 -9.53
C ILE A 101 11.09 12.16 -9.51
N ALA A 102 10.52 11.79 -10.65
CA ALA A 102 9.19 11.19 -10.72
C ALA A 102 9.16 9.85 -9.96
N LEU A 103 10.16 8.99 -10.17
CA LEU A 103 10.31 7.75 -9.41
C LEU A 103 10.36 8.02 -7.91
N GLY A 104 11.06 9.07 -7.48
CA GLY A 104 11.15 9.49 -6.07
C GLY A 104 9.81 9.69 -5.35
N ILE A 105 8.73 9.96 -6.07
CA ILE A 105 7.37 10.12 -5.53
C ILE A 105 6.41 9.00 -5.95
N GLY A 106 6.93 7.92 -6.54
CA GLY A 106 6.14 6.79 -7.04
C GLY A 106 5.41 7.06 -8.36
N GLN A 107 5.91 7.99 -9.17
CA GLN A 107 5.39 8.34 -10.49
C GLN A 107 6.33 7.88 -11.61
N GLY A 108 5.84 7.86 -12.85
CA GLY A 108 6.59 7.42 -14.03
C GLY A 108 6.35 5.93 -14.34
N ASP A 109 7.34 5.26 -14.93
CA ASP A 109 7.22 3.85 -15.32
C ASP A 109 7.50 2.90 -14.14
N MET A 110 6.69 3.06 -13.10
CA MET A 110 6.60 2.19 -11.95
C MET A 110 5.17 1.68 -11.80
N ARG A 111 5.00 0.37 -11.76
CA ARG A 111 3.75 -0.29 -11.45
C ARG A 111 4.00 -1.27 -10.30
N VAL A 112 3.24 -1.15 -9.23
CA VAL A 112 3.35 -2.03 -8.06
C VAL A 112 2.00 -2.61 -7.73
N THR A 113 1.97 -3.83 -7.19
CA THR A 113 0.73 -4.45 -6.73
C THR A 113 0.40 -4.02 -5.30
N PRO A 114 -0.87 -3.96 -4.89
CA PRO A 114 -1.24 -3.73 -3.49
C PRO A 114 -0.59 -4.73 -2.52
N LEU A 115 -0.35 -5.96 -2.97
CA LEU A 115 0.34 -6.99 -2.19
C LEU A 115 1.84 -6.66 -1.97
N GLN A 116 2.54 -6.16 -2.99
CA GLN A 116 3.91 -5.66 -2.84
C GLN A 116 3.98 -4.48 -1.86
N VAL A 117 3.02 -3.55 -1.95
CA VAL A 117 2.93 -2.41 -1.02
C VAL A 117 2.68 -2.90 0.41
N ALA A 118 1.70 -3.76 0.64
CA ALA A 118 1.42 -4.34 1.95
C ALA A 118 2.64 -5.08 2.53
N ASN A 119 3.37 -5.83 1.70
CA ASN A 119 4.60 -6.51 2.11
C ASN A 119 5.72 -5.53 2.50
N ALA A 120 5.89 -4.42 1.77
CA ALA A 120 6.85 -3.38 2.13
C ALA A 120 6.52 -2.76 3.50
N TYR A 121 5.24 -2.48 3.77
CA TYR A 121 4.80 -2.01 5.09
C TYR A 121 4.92 -3.08 6.18
N ALA A 122 4.75 -4.37 5.87
CA ALA A 122 5.04 -5.46 6.81
C ALA A 122 6.53 -5.53 7.16
N THR A 123 7.41 -5.27 6.19
CA THR A 123 8.85 -5.15 6.42
C THR A 123 9.19 -3.95 7.30
N LEU A 124 8.56 -2.79 7.08
CA LEU A 124 8.68 -1.64 8.00
C LEU A 124 8.19 -1.97 9.41
N ALA A 125 7.07 -2.69 9.52
CA ALA A 125 6.51 -3.13 10.80
C ALA A 125 7.47 -4.04 11.58
N ARG A 126 8.36 -4.75 10.88
CA ARG A 126 9.40 -5.65 11.42
C ARG A 126 10.80 -5.04 11.40
N ASP A 127 10.91 -3.72 11.46
CA ASP A 127 12.19 -3.01 11.57
C ASP A 127 13.18 -3.33 10.44
N GLY A 128 12.68 -3.41 9.20
CA GLY A 128 13.50 -3.66 8.02
C GLY A 128 13.71 -5.14 7.71
N VAL A 129 13.14 -6.05 8.51
CA VAL A 129 13.18 -7.48 8.25
C VAL A 129 12.09 -7.89 7.25
N SER A 130 12.52 -8.21 6.04
CA SER A 130 11.67 -8.76 4.99
C SER A 130 11.45 -10.26 5.22
N ILE A 131 10.22 -10.71 5.11
CA ILE A 131 9.84 -12.12 5.14
C ILE A 131 8.90 -12.33 3.96
N ARG A 132 9.21 -13.32 3.13
CA ARG A 132 8.35 -13.68 1.99
C ARG A 132 6.94 -14.06 2.50
N PRO A 133 5.88 -13.37 2.04
CA PRO A 133 4.51 -13.70 2.43
C PRO A 133 4.06 -15.01 1.79
N SER A 134 3.06 -15.64 2.39
CA SER A 134 2.46 -16.88 1.90
C SER A 134 0.98 -16.91 2.26
N VAL A 135 0.15 -17.39 1.32
CA VAL A 135 -1.27 -17.69 1.59
C VAL A 135 -1.45 -19.04 2.29
N LEU A 136 -0.41 -19.89 2.29
CA LEU A 136 -0.42 -21.17 2.98
C LEU A 136 -0.04 -20.98 4.44
N ARG A 137 -0.92 -21.43 5.35
CA ARG A 137 -0.69 -21.37 6.80
C ARG A 137 0.58 -22.15 7.16
N GLY A 138 1.48 -21.51 7.92
CA GLY A 138 2.76 -22.10 8.31
C GLY A 138 3.88 -22.01 7.26
N GLY A 139 3.58 -21.54 6.05
CA GLY A 139 4.58 -21.34 4.99
C GLY A 139 5.38 -20.04 5.15
N ALA A 140 5.96 -19.78 6.32
CA ALA A 140 6.82 -18.61 6.51
C ALA A 140 8.03 -18.72 5.57
N GLY A 141 8.13 -17.81 4.60
CA GLY A 141 9.21 -17.83 3.63
C GLY A 141 10.54 -17.31 4.21
N SER A 142 11.54 -17.17 3.34
CA SER A 142 12.86 -16.68 3.72
C SER A 142 12.80 -15.32 4.43
N ARG A 143 13.63 -15.18 5.46
CA ARG A 143 13.83 -13.93 6.21
C ARG A 143 15.12 -13.26 5.74
N VAL A 144 15.05 -11.97 5.44
CA VAL A 144 16.19 -11.15 5.01
C VAL A 144 16.15 -9.83 5.76
N ASP A 145 17.22 -9.50 6.48
CA ASP A 145 17.41 -8.17 7.03
C ASP A 145 17.90 -7.23 5.92
N LEU A 146 17.19 -6.13 5.68
CA LEU A 146 17.56 -5.14 4.68
C LEU A 146 18.64 -4.17 5.16
N GLY A 147 19.07 -4.25 6.43
CA GLY A 147 20.13 -3.43 7.00
C GLY A 147 19.75 -1.95 7.09
N VAL A 148 18.49 -1.66 7.37
CA VAL A 148 17.99 -0.28 7.47
C VAL A 148 18.50 0.31 8.80
N PRO A 149 19.25 1.43 8.79
CA PRO A 149 19.75 2.01 10.04
C PRO A 149 18.63 2.41 11.00
N ASP A 150 18.82 2.17 12.31
CA ASP A 150 17.83 2.43 13.36
C ASP A 150 17.30 3.87 13.33
N ALA A 151 18.18 4.85 13.13
CA ALA A 151 17.79 6.26 13.03
C ALA A 151 16.83 6.52 11.86
N MET A 152 17.03 5.83 10.73
CA MET A 152 16.15 5.94 9.56
C MET A 152 14.81 5.23 9.81
N MET A 153 14.84 4.04 10.43
CA MET A 153 13.63 3.33 10.84
C MET A 153 12.79 4.16 11.82
N ALA A 154 13.43 4.80 12.81
CA ALA A 154 12.77 5.69 13.76
C ALA A 154 12.12 6.89 13.05
N ALA A 155 12.84 7.54 12.14
CA ALA A 155 12.31 8.67 11.37
C ALA A 155 11.11 8.26 10.49
N ILE A 156 11.17 7.10 9.84
CA ILE A 156 10.07 6.57 9.02
C ILE A 156 8.85 6.26 9.90
N ARG A 157 9.03 5.52 10.99
CA ARG A 157 7.93 5.20 11.93
C ARG A 157 7.30 6.46 12.48
N GLU A 158 8.09 7.45 12.87
CA GLU A 158 7.54 8.71 13.37
C GLU A 158 6.78 9.46 12.27
N GLY A 159 7.30 9.52 11.04
CA GLY A 159 6.58 10.15 9.93
C GLY A 159 5.24 9.48 9.60
N LEU A 160 5.20 8.15 9.61
CA LEU A 160 3.97 7.37 9.41
C LEU A 160 2.97 7.56 10.56
N ARG A 161 3.46 7.72 11.80
CA ARG A 161 2.63 8.03 12.96
C ARG A 161 2.06 9.43 12.86
N LEU A 162 2.89 10.44 12.57
CA LEU A 162 2.48 11.82 12.38
C LEU A 162 1.50 11.99 11.21
N SER A 163 1.62 11.18 10.15
CA SER A 163 0.64 11.17 9.06
C SER A 163 -0.79 10.88 9.54
N VAL A 164 -0.95 10.15 10.65
CA VAL A 164 -2.25 9.76 11.22
C VAL A 164 -2.60 10.64 12.43
N ASP A 165 -1.63 10.92 13.30
CA ASP A 165 -1.88 11.56 14.60
C ASP A 165 -1.83 13.09 14.56
N ALA A 166 -1.06 13.69 13.63
CA ALA A 166 -0.83 15.13 13.64
C ALA A 166 -1.83 15.88 12.76
N GLU A 167 -2.18 17.11 13.14
CA GLU A 167 -3.18 17.93 12.43
C GLU A 167 -2.88 18.10 10.93
N PHE A 168 -1.59 18.21 10.60
CA PHE A 168 -1.08 18.35 9.23
C PHE A 168 -0.88 17.03 8.48
N GLY A 169 -1.14 15.89 9.12
CA GLY A 169 -0.92 14.56 8.58
C GLY A 169 -1.92 14.22 7.47
N THR A 170 -1.45 13.57 6.40
CA THR A 170 -2.30 13.29 5.22
C THR A 170 -3.35 12.21 5.42
N LEU A 171 -3.35 11.51 6.56
CA LEU A 171 -4.34 10.52 7.00
C LEU A 171 -5.00 10.91 8.32
N HIS A 172 -4.87 12.17 8.75
CA HIS A 172 -5.37 12.56 10.06
C HIS A 172 -6.89 12.75 10.09
N HIS A 173 -7.44 13.48 9.12
CA HIS A 173 -8.88 13.74 9.02
C HIS A 173 -9.45 13.44 7.63
N VAL A 174 -10.74 13.09 7.60
CA VAL A 174 -11.59 12.98 6.41
C VAL A 174 -12.84 13.85 6.59
N GLY A 175 -13.47 14.24 5.49
CA GLY A 175 -14.67 15.09 5.48
C GLY A 175 -14.41 16.54 5.06
N PRO A 176 -15.49 17.33 4.88
CA PRO A 176 -15.40 18.76 4.59
C PRO A 176 -14.85 19.52 5.80
N LYS A 177 -14.37 20.76 5.59
CA LYS A 177 -13.59 21.54 6.58
C LYS A 177 -14.32 21.74 7.92
N ASP A 178 -15.64 21.85 7.88
CA ASP A 178 -16.57 22.07 8.99
C ASP A 178 -17.03 20.77 9.68
N GLN A 179 -16.82 19.60 9.07
CA GLN A 179 -17.27 18.29 9.59
C GLN A 179 -16.15 17.25 9.52
N ARG A 180 -14.92 17.67 9.86
CA ARG A 180 -13.77 16.78 9.87
C ARG A 180 -13.90 15.75 10.99
N ALA A 181 -13.71 14.49 10.64
CA ALA A 181 -13.58 13.39 11.58
C ALA A 181 -12.21 12.72 11.43
N PRO A 182 -11.62 12.16 12.49
CA PRO A 182 -10.40 11.38 12.38
C PRO A 182 -10.59 10.21 11.39
N VAL A 183 -9.61 9.95 10.53
CA VAL A 183 -9.69 8.80 9.61
C VAL A 183 -9.69 7.48 10.40
N PHE A 184 -8.80 7.39 11.39
CA PHE A 184 -8.64 6.21 12.24
C PHE A 184 -9.16 6.51 13.65
N ASP A 185 -10.46 6.35 13.86
CA ASP A 185 -11.09 6.50 15.19
C ASP A 185 -11.25 5.14 15.90
N MET A 186 -10.15 4.71 16.51
CA MET A 186 -10.04 3.40 17.15
C MET A 186 -9.27 3.48 18.47
N PRO A 187 -9.97 3.71 19.60
CA PRO A 187 -9.35 3.68 20.92
C PRO A 187 -8.61 2.34 21.14
N GLY A 188 -7.40 2.42 21.70
CA GLY A 188 -6.59 1.23 21.98
C GLY A 188 -5.81 0.66 20.79
N ILE A 189 -6.00 1.18 19.58
CA ILE A 189 -5.22 0.80 18.39
C ILE A 189 -4.22 1.91 18.05
N ARG A 190 -3.01 1.53 17.66
CA ARG A 190 -1.99 2.42 17.10
C ARG A 190 -1.82 2.10 15.63
N VAL A 191 -1.85 3.13 14.79
CA VAL A 191 -1.70 3.03 13.33
C VAL A 191 -0.50 3.85 12.88
N TRP A 192 0.26 3.28 11.95
CA TRP A 192 1.31 3.94 11.20
C TRP A 192 0.94 3.83 9.73
N GLY A 193 0.68 4.94 9.07
CA GLY A 193 0.13 4.89 7.72
C GLY A 193 0.59 6.02 6.83
N LYS A 194 0.37 5.84 5.53
CA LYS A 194 0.60 6.85 4.51
C LYS A 194 -0.50 6.79 3.46
N SER A 195 -1.03 7.95 3.07
CA SER A 195 -1.89 8.06 1.89
C SER A 195 -1.06 8.20 0.61
N GLY A 196 -1.62 7.81 -0.52
CA GLY A 196 -1.04 8.03 -1.83
C GLY A 196 -2.12 8.43 -2.83
N THR A 197 -1.75 9.27 -3.78
CA THR A 197 -2.57 9.62 -4.93
C THR A 197 -1.69 9.42 -6.15
N SER A 198 -2.10 8.56 -7.08
CA SER A 198 -1.35 8.30 -8.30
C SER A 198 -2.15 8.68 -9.52
N GLU A 199 -1.63 9.63 -10.30
CA GLU A 199 -2.20 10.09 -11.57
C GLU A 199 -2.47 8.91 -12.52
N THR A 200 -3.61 8.95 -13.21
CA THR A 200 -4.01 7.98 -14.23
C THR A 200 -4.71 8.68 -15.38
N SER A 201 -4.65 8.07 -16.57
CA SER A 201 -5.52 8.47 -17.68
C SER A 201 -6.99 8.27 -17.32
N PRO A 202 -7.92 9.09 -17.86
CA PRO A 202 -9.34 8.89 -17.62
C PRO A 202 -9.83 7.49 -17.99
N LEU A 203 -10.76 6.96 -17.19
CA LEU A 203 -11.49 5.75 -17.51
C LEU A 203 -12.53 6.07 -18.59
N VAL A 204 -12.36 5.46 -19.76
CA VAL A 204 -13.25 5.65 -20.92
C VAL A 204 -13.90 4.32 -21.26
N ILE A 205 -15.22 4.30 -21.39
CA ILE A 205 -15.99 3.16 -21.91
C ILE A 205 -16.43 3.44 -23.34
N THR A 206 -16.55 2.40 -24.14
CA THR A 206 -17.11 2.47 -25.49
C THR A 206 -18.52 1.88 -25.44
N LEU A 207 -19.52 2.67 -25.80
CA LEU A 207 -20.92 2.27 -25.87
C LEU A 207 -21.19 1.41 -27.13
N PRO A 208 -22.31 0.67 -27.19
CA PRO A 208 -22.64 -0.20 -28.33
C PRO A 208 -22.72 0.52 -29.70
N ASP A 209 -23.00 1.82 -29.71
CA ASP A 209 -23.03 2.67 -30.91
C ASP A 209 -21.64 3.17 -31.33
N GLY A 210 -20.58 2.79 -30.62
CA GLY A 210 -19.20 3.21 -30.85
C GLY A 210 -18.81 4.52 -30.16
N THR A 211 -19.75 5.20 -29.48
CA THR A 211 -19.49 6.43 -28.75
C THR A 211 -18.60 6.16 -27.54
N LYS A 212 -17.61 7.03 -27.29
CA LYS A 212 -16.73 6.95 -26.12
C LYS A 212 -17.19 7.89 -25.02
N GLU A 213 -17.36 7.38 -23.81
CA GLU A 213 -17.78 8.15 -22.64
C GLU A 213 -16.73 8.09 -21.53
N VAL A 214 -16.40 9.24 -20.95
CA VAL A 214 -15.49 9.33 -19.80
C VAL A 214 -16.30 9.05 -18.52
N VAL A 215 -16.06 7.89 -17.91
CA VAL A 215 -16.70 7.50 -16.64
C VAL A 215 -16.13 8.28 -15.46
N THR A 216 -14.81 8.49 -15.45
CA THR A 216 -14.11 9.23 -14.40
C THR A 216 -12.72 9.66 -14.88
N SER A 217 -12.25 10.81 -14.39
CA SER A 217 -10.88 11.32 -14.61
C SER A 217 -10.12 11.48 -13.29
N LYS A 218 -10.57 10.79 -12.24
CA LYS A 218 -9.92 10.83 -10.93
C LYS A 218 -8.66 9.98 -10.93
N ASP A 219 -7.66 10.43 -10.18
CA ASP A 219 -6.47 9.65 -9.83
C ASP A 219 -6.82 8.37 -9.07
N HIS A 220 -5.90 7.41 -8.97
CA HIS A 220 -6.09 6.30 -8.04
C HIS A 220 -5.80 6.72 -6.60
N ALA A 221 -6.57 6.17 -5.66
CA ALA A 221 -6.42 6.45 -4.23
C ALA A 221 -5.76 5.27 -3.51
N TRP A 222 -4.75 5.57 -2.69
CA TRP A 222 -4.01 4.60 -1.89
C TRP A 222 -4.00 4.98 -0.41
N ALA A 223 -4.05 3.99 0.47
CA ALA A 223 -3.69 4.10 1.87
C ALA A 223 -3.05 2.79 2.33
N ALA A 224 -1.82 2.87 2.84
CA ALA A 224 -1.10 1.69 3.30
C ALA A 224 -0.40 1.98 4.62
N GLY A 225 -0.14 0.92 5.39
CA GLY A 225 0.34 1.07 6.74
C GLY A 225 0.45 -0.23 7.50
N PHE A 226 0.69 -0.11 8.80
CA PHE A 226 0.57 -1.20 9.74
C PHE A 226 -0.06 -0.70 11.04
N ALA A 227 -0.63 -1.63 11.80
CA ALA A 227 -1.36 -1.36 13.01
C ALA A 227 -1.05 -2.40 14.10
N GLY A 228 -1.24 -1.99 15.35
CA GLY A 228 -0.98 -2.81 16.54
C GLY A 228 -1.80 -2.32 17.73
N ALA A 229 -1.77 -3.09 18.81
CA ALA A 229 -2.35 -2.64 20.08
C ALA A 229 -1.53 -1.48 20.63
N ARG A 230 -2.21 -0.45 21.16
CA ARG A 230 -1.54 0.71 21.75
C ARG A 230 -0.84 0.37 23.07
N ALA A 231 -1.34 -0.63 23.78
CA ALA A 231 -0.83 -1.06 25.09
C ALA A 231 0.61 -1.61 25.03
N ASP A 232 0.93 -2.40 23.99
CA ASP A 232 2.27 -2.96 23.78
C ASP A 232 3.05 -2.26 22.66
N GLY A 233 2.37 -1.46 21.83
CA GLY A 233 2.96 -0.74 20.71
C GLY A 233 3.49 -1.66 19.61
N ARG A 234 3.17 -2.96 19.62
CA ARG A 234 3.73 -3.94 18.67
C ARG A 234 2.84 -4.02 17.42
N PRO A 235 3.39 -3.76 16.21
CA PRO A 235 2.67 -4.01 14.97
C PRO A 235 2.28 -5.48 14.83
N ARG A 236 1.05 -5.73 14.41
CA ARG A 236 0.50 -7.09 14.22
C ARG A 236 -0.08 -7.30 12.83
N VAL A 237 -0.58 -6.24 12.21
CA VAL A 237 -1.19 -6.27 10.87
C VAL A 237 -0.56 -5.20 9.99
N ALA A 238 -0.21 -5.56 8.75
CA ALA A 238 0.08 -4.61 7.69
C ALA A 238 -1.09 -4.59 6.69
N PHE A 239 -1.38 -3.44 6.12
CA PHE A 239 -2.55 -3.23 5.25
C PHE A 239 -2.21 -2.37 4.03
N CYS A 240 -2.98 -2.55 2.97
CA CYS A 240 -3.01 -1.67 1.80
C CYS A 240 -4.43 -1.64 1.24
N ALA A 241 -5.01 -0.44 1.15
CA ALA A 241 -6.24 -0.15 0.44
C ALA A 241 -5.91 0.60 -0.84
N PHE A 242 -6.44 0.11 -1.96
CA PHE A 242 -6.32 0.71 -3.28
C PHE A 242 -7.71 0.88 -3.88
N VAL A 243 -8.01 2.06 -4.41
CA VAL A 243 -9.25 2.33 -5.12
C VAL A 243 -8.90 2.90 -6.49
N ASP A 244 -9.24 2.11 -7.50
CA ASP A 244 -9.11 2.51 -8.90
C ASP A 244 -9.97 3.75 -9.16
N HIS A 245 -9.36 4.76 -9.78
CA HIS A 245 -9.93 6.10 -9.98
C HIS A 245 -10.65 6.69 -8.74
N GLY A 246 -10.13 6.43 -7.54
CA GLY A 246 -10.73 6.83 -6.26
C GLY A 246 -10.49 8.30 -5.84
N GLY A 247 -9.64 9.04 -6.53
CA GLY A 247 -9.24 10.41 -6.21
C GLY A 247 -8.23 10.47 -5.06
N GLY A 248 -8.53 11.26 -4.03
CA GLY A 248 -7.57 11.53 -2.95
C GLY A 248 -7.34 10.35 -2.01
N GLY A 249 -6.09 9.88 -1.87
CA GLY A 249 -5.72 8.75 -1.01
C GLY A 249 -6.26 8.84 0.41
N GLY A 250 -6.04 9.96 1.10
CA GLY A 250 -6.51 10.13 2.48
C GLY A 250 -8.03 10.29 2.61
N LYS A 251 -8.70 10.74 1.54
CA LYS A 251 -10.14 10.98 1.52
C LYS A 251 -10.94 9.72 1.19
N THR A 252 -10.42 8.87 0.32
CA THR A 252 -11.12 7.69 -0.21
C THR A 252 -10.55 6.39 0.35
N ALA A 253 -9.25 6.15 0.15
CA ALA A 253 -8.62 4.90 0.60
C ALA A 253 -8.35 4.88 2.12
N GLY A 254 -8.16 6.04 2.74
CA GLY A 254 -8.00 6.19 4.19
C GLY A 254 -9.13 5.55 5.00
N PRO A 255 -10.41 5.95 4.79
CA PRO A 255 -11.56 5.33 5.46
C PRO A 255 -11.69 3.83 5.22
N ILE A 256 -11.38 3.35 4.02
CA ILE A 256 -11.39 1.90 3.71
C ILE A 256 -10.32 1.17 4.51
N ALA A 257 -9.12 1.73 4.60
CA ALA A 257 -8.05 1.19 5.44
C ALA A 257 -8.43 1.17 6.92
N ALA A 258 -9.12 2.22 7.42
CA ALA A 258 -9.61 2.26 8.80
C ALA A 258 -10.64 1.16 9.08
N ALA A 259 -11.59 0.94 8.15
CA ALA A 259 -12.56 -0.16 8.24
C ALA A 259 -11.87 -1.54 8.26
N LEU A 260 -10.86 -1.75 7.42
CA LEU A 260 -10.06 -2.98 7.40
C LEU A 260 -9.33 -3.21 8.72
N VAL A 261 -8.67 -2.17 9.26
CA VAL A 261 -7.96 -2.27 10.56
C VAL A 261 -8.95 -2.57 11.69
N ARG A 262 -10.14 -1.97 11.67
CA ARG A 262 -11.20 -2.26 12.64
C ARG A 262 -11.66 -3.70 12.55
N ALA A 263 -11.95 -4.20 11.35
CA ALA A 263 -12.31 -5.61 11.16
C ALA A 263 -11.20 -6.55 11.66
N CYS A 264 -9.93 -6.23 11.42
CA CYS A 264 -8.81 -7.00 11.98
C CYS A 264 -8.80 -6.99 13.52
N ALA A 265 -9.15 -5.88 14.15
CA ALA A 265 -9.26 -5.79 15.60
C ALA A 265 -10.42 -6.65 16.12
N ASP A 266 -11.60 -6.53 15.49
CA ASP A 266 -12.81 -7.27 15.84
C ASP A 266 -12.63 -8.78 15.72
N GLU A 267 -11.80 -9.24 14.79
CA GLU A 267 -11.42 -10.65 14.62
C GLU A 267 -10.25 -11.09 15.52
N GLY A 268 -9.68 -10.19 16.33
CA GLY A 268 -8.62 -10.49 17.30
C GLY A 268 -7.20 -10.50 16.72
N TYR A 269 -7.00 -10.12 15.44
CA TYR A 269 -5.66 -10.05 14.85
C TYR A 269 -4.76 -8.99 15.51
N LEU A 270 -5.35 -7.96 16.13
CA LEU A 270 -4.62 -6.96 16.91
C LEU A 270 -4.47 -7.31 18.40
N GLY A 271 -4.93 -8.49 18.81
CA GLY A 271 -4.89 -8.99 20.18
C GLY A 271 -6.29 -9.20 20.76
N ASP A 272 -6.46 -10.25 21.57
CA ASP A 272 -7.77 -10.68 22.09
C ASP A 272 -8.48 -9.60 22.92
N ALA A 273 -7.74 -8.71 23.58
CA ALA A 273 -8.31 -7.61 24.35
C ALA A 273 -9.04 -6.55 23.49
N LEU A 274 -8.73 -6.48 22.20
CA LEU A 274 -9.37 -5.56 21.25
C LEU A 274 -10.47 -6.24 20.42
N ARG A 275 -10.67 -7.55 20.61
CA ARG A 275 -11.67 -8.34 19.92
C ARG A 275 -13.07 -7.93 20.40
N SER A 276 -13.91 -7.45 19.50
CA SER A 276 -15.34 -7.28 19.80
C SER A 276 -16.09 -8.57 19.44
N ARG A 277 -17.02 -9.00 20.31
CA ARG A 277 -17.80 -10.24 20.10
C ARG A 277 -19.01 -10.05 19.16
N SER A 278 -19.00 -9.05 18.28
CA SER A 278 -20.19 -8.72 17.47
C SER A 278 -19.85 -8.57 15.99
N LEU A 279 -19.93 -9.69 15.25
CA LEU A 279 -20.85 -9.93 14.12
C LEU A 279 -20.26 -10.95 13.13
N VAL A 280 -21.12 -11.93 12.78
CA VAL A 280 -20.92 -13.04 11.83
C VAL A 280 -20.10 -14.22 12.38
N GLN A 281 -20.81 -15.15 13.04
CA GLN A 281 -20.34 -16.53 13.14
C GLN A 281 -20.34 -17.13 11.72
N PHE A 282 -19.18 -17.36 11.14
CA PHE A 282 -19.08 -18.31 10.05
C PHE A 282 -19.39 -19.70 10.62
N PRO A 283 -20.29 -20.49 10.01
CA PRO A 283 -20.55 -21.84 10.48
C PRO A 283 -19.25 -22.64 10.47
N ASP A 284 -18.97 -23.31 11.59
CA ASP A 284 -17.80 -24.17 11.73
C ASP A 284 -17.76 -25.19 10.58
N ALA A 285 -16.59 -25.34 9.97
CA ALA A 285 -16.36 -26.29 8.88
C ALA A 285 -16.45 -27.77 9.31
N THR A 286 -16.94 -28.06 10.51
CA THR A 286 -17.05 -29.41 11.09
C THR A 286 -18.41 -30.06 10.93
N THR A 287 -19.45 -29.36 10.47
CA THR A 287 -20.71 -30.01 10.04
C THR A 287 -20.64 -30.39 8.57
N ARG A 288 -19.74 -31.33 8.22
CA ARG A 288 -19.97 -32.19 7.05
C ARG A 288 -20.84 -33.34 7.49
N ASP A 289 -22.12 -33.13 7.25
CA ASP A 289 -23.15 -34.11 6.90
C ASP A 289 -22.67 -35.57 6.82
N GLN A 290 -23.04 -36.37 7.84
CA GLN A 290 -22.93 -37.83 7.84
C GLN A 290 -24.22 -38.51 7.33
N SER A 291 -25.10 -37.83 6.59
CA SER A 291 -26.35 -38.45 6.11
C SER A 291 -26.32 -38.96 4.66
N LEU A 292 -25.17 -39.43 4.16
CA LEU A 292 -25.09 -40.18 2.90
C LEU A 292 -24.35 -41.51 3.13
N ALA A 293 -24.92 -42.37 3.98
CA ALA A 293 -24.46 -43.74 4.15
C ALA A 293 -25.60 -44.70 4.54
N THR A 294 -26.74 -44.69 3.84
CA THR A 294 -27.69 -45.83 3.85
C THR A 294 -28.62 -45.83 2.64
N THR A 295 -28.15 -46.37 1.52
CA THR A 295 -28.94 -47.15 0.55
C THR A 295 -27.92 -48.15 -0.01
N GLY A 296 -27.81 -49.38 0.50
CA GLY A 296 -28.85 -50.40 0.42
C GLY A 296 -28.50 -51.28 -0.78
N ASP A 297 -27.62 -52.25 -0.55
CA ASP A 297 -27.35 -53.35 -1.50
C ASP A 297 -28.35 -54.49 -1.25
N ALA A 298 -28.58 -55.29 -2.30
CA ALA A 298 -29.37 -56.53 -2.39
C ALA A 298 -30.90 -56.44 -2.63
N ARG A 299 -31.31 -56.47 -3.91
CA ARG A 299 -31.80 -57.66 -4.63
C ARG A 299 -32.25 -57.32 -6.05
#